data_AF-A0A923WRW6-F1
#
_entry.id   AF-A0A923WRW6-F1
#
_cell.length_a   1.000
_cell.length_b   1.000
_cell.length_c   1.000
_cell.angle_alpha   90.00
_cell.angle_beta   90.00
_cell.angle_gamma   90.00
#
_symmetry.space_group_name_H-M   'P 1'
#
loop_
_entity.id
_entity.type
_entity.pdbx_description
1 polymer ?
#
loop_
_entity_poly.entity_id
_entity_poly.type
_entity_poly.pdbx_seq_one_letter_code
_entity_poly.pdbx_strand_id
1 'polypeptide(L)'
;MSLPFGVMKKMALFCSFSLLLAGAACADELADANALLQNKAYAQAMQAYTTLANAGNAEAQWHLGEMYWYGEAGAIDDVRADAWFRKAAANGNPSAAAALKVMEQRLARRAEITYWISLYDGAELTSGPLRCPAPRIPAVSKSNDEIDAVAARMQLWQDCYNAFVRNLNSANPLVKRIPADLAALMNQPEMDQAGKYLGEVMTRIAEDGQVGSALVLADFGAWRSATDAYVLEHNRILKNAPSEGRQQDIDARKRNYAPGNAPGK
;
A
#
# COMPACT_ATOMS: atom_id res chain seq x y z
N MET A 1 86.74 -50.80 54.99
CA MET A 1 85.28 -50.54 55.10
C MET A 1 84.89 -49.74 53.87
N SER A 2 84.54 -50.40 52.76
CA SER A 2 83.18 -50.75 52.31
C SER A 2 82.45 -49.56 51.64
N LEU A 3 82.30 -49.62 50.30
CA LEU A 3 81.28 -48.89 49.53
C LEU A 3 79.89 -49.53 49.77
N PRO A 4 78.76 -48.83 49.55
CA PRO A 4 78.04 -49.01 48.26
C PRO A 4 77.17 -47.84 47.72
N PHE A 5 76.96 -47.87 46.39
CA PHE A 5 75.75 -47.60 45.56
C PHE A 5 74.71 -46.49 45.92
N GLY A 6 74.34 -45.69 44.89
CA GLY A 6 72.94 -45.72 44.40
C GLY A 6 72.17 -44.41 44.13
N VAL A 7 71.79 -44.23 42.85
CA VAL A 7 70.49 -43.74 42.32
C VAL A 7 70.30 -42.24 41.97
N MET A 8 70.20 -42.03 40.65
CA MET A 8 69.63 -40.91 39.90
C MET A 8 68.19 -40.55 40.33
N LYS A 9 67.88 -39.24 40.40
CA LYS A 9 66.51 -38.73 40.26
C LYS A 9 66.46 -37.63 39.19
N LYS A 10 65.87 -37.97 38.05
CA LYS A 10 65.42 -37.06 37.01
C LYS A 10 64.32 -36.18 37.60
N MET A 11 64.41 -34.85 37.47
CA MET A 11 63.27 -33.97 37.71
C MET A 11 62.99 -33.17 36.44
N ALA A 12 61.78 -33.36 35.94
CA ALA A 12 61.33 -33.04 34.61
C ALA A 12 61.04 -31.54 34.45
N LEU A 13 61.43 -31.04 33.27
CA LEU A 13 61.03 -29.77 32.69
C LEU A 13 59.51 -29.80 32.46
N PHE A 14 58.73 -28.99 33.18
CA PHE A 14 57.30 -28.82 32.91
C PHE A 14 57.15 -27.78 31.79
N CYS A 15 56.86 -28.26 30.58
CA CYS A 15 56.45 -27.45 29.43
C CYS A 15 55.13 -26.72 29.74
N SER A 16 55.20 -25.42 29.99
CA SER A 16 54.08 -24.50 29.85
C SER A 16 53.85 -24.20 28.36
N PHE A 17 53.06 -25.04 27.69
CA PHE A 17 52.58 -24.77 26.33
C PHE A 17 51.20 -25.40 26.12
N SER A 18 50.15 -24.73 26.58
CA SER A 18 48.76 -25.13 26.30
C SER A 18 47.83 -23.93 26.46
N LEU A 19 47.94 -22.94 25.56
CA LEU A 19 46.89 -21.92 25.44
C LEU A 19 46.93 -21.28 24.04
N LEU A 20 46.64 -22.03 22.98
CA LEU A 20 46.49 -21.47 21.62
C LEU A 20 45.58 -22.28 20.67
N LEU A 21 44.82 -23.27 21.15
CA LEU A 21 44.00 -24.14 20.28
C LEU A 21 42.50 -23.79 20.21
N ALA A 22 42.01 -22.81 20.96
CA ALA A 22 40.58 -22.48 20.97
C ALA A 22 40.11 -21.56 19.83
N GLY A 23 41.02 -20.84 19.16
CA GLY A 23 40.65 -19.84 18.15
C GLY A 23 40.31 -20.40 16.76
N ALA A 24 40.84 -21.57 16.41
CA ALA A 24 40.68 -22.13 15.06
C ALA A 24 39.38 -22.94 14.88
N ALA A 25 38.95 -23.69 15.90
CA ALA A 25 37.77 -24.58 15.79
C ALA A 25 36.44 -23.83 15.61
N CYS A 26 36.29 -22.65 16.23
CA CYS A 26 35.03 -21.89 16.18
C CYS A 26 34.76 -21.22 14.82
N ALA A 27 35.81 -20.98 14.01
CA ALA A 27 35.65 -20.35 12.70
C ALA A 27 35.05 -21.31 11.67
N ASP A 28 35.45 -22.58 11.71
CA ASP A 28 34.92 -23.62 10.82
C ASP A 28 33.43 -23.90 11.11
N GLU A 29 33.04 -23.96 12.40
CA GLU A 29 31.65 -24.21 12.80
C GLU A 29 30.68 -23.08 12.39
N LEU A 30 31.14 -21.82 12.43
CA LEU A 30 30.34 -20.69 11.97
C LEU A 30 30.17 -20.69 10.45
N ALA A 31 31.23 -21.03 9.71
CA ALA A 31 31.16 -21.17 8.26
C ALA A 31 30.17 -22.27 7.84
N ASP A 32 30.16 -23.41 8.54
CA ASP A 32 29.19 -24.48 8.33
C ASP A 32 27.75 -24.02 8.61
N ALA A 33 27.54 -23.27 9.70
CA ALA A 33 26.23 -22.69 10.02
C ALA A 33 25.75 -21.72 8.92
N ASN A 34 26.64 -20.86 8.42
CA ASN A 34 26.37 -19.94 7.32
C ASN A 34 26.02 -20.67 6.02
N ALA A 35 26.71 -21.78 5.71
CA ALA A 35 26.41 -22.61 4.55
C ALA A 35 25.01 -23.27 4.67
N LEU A 36 24.61 -23.70 5.86
CA LEU A 36 23.26 -24.21 6.11
C LEU A 36 22.20 -23.13 5.85
N LEU A 37 22.42 -21.91 6.33
CA LEU A 37 21.51 -20.78 6.12
C LEU A 37 21.37 -20.45 4.62
N GLN A 38 22.49 -20.35 3.90
CA GLN A 38 22.51 -20.09 2.45
C GLN A 38 21.77 -21.15 1.65
N ASN A 39 21.87 -22.42 2.07
CA ASN A 39 21.15 -23.54 1.47
C ASN A 39 19.69 -23.66 1.96
N LYS A 40 19.18 -22.68 2.71
CA LYS A 40 17.83 -22.65 3.29
C LYS A 40 17.53 -23.83 4.22
N ALA A 41 18.57 -24.45 4.78
CA ALA A 41 18.47 -25.53 5.75
C ALA A 41 18.21 -24.96 7.16
N TYR A 42 17.12 -24.19 7.29
CA TYR A 42 16.90 -23.30 8.43
C TYR A 42 16.85 -24.02 9.78
N ALA A 43 16.23 -25.19 9.88
CA ALA A 43 16.20 -25.94 11.14
C ALA A 43 17.60 -26.32 11.63
N GLN A 44 18.49 -26.72 10.71
CA GLN A 44 19.87 -27.10 11.02
C GLN A 44 20.72 -25.86 11.31
N ALA A 45 20.58 -24.80 10.51
CA ALA A 45 21.23 -23.51 10.76
C ALA A 45 20.85 -22.96 12.15
N MET A 46 19.58 -23.01 12.51
CA MET A 46 19.06 -22.57 13.81
C MET A 46 19.75 -23.31 14.96
N GLN A 47 19.88 -24.63 14.83
CA GLN A 47 20.53 -25.46 15.85
C GLN A 47 22.04 -25.14 15.97
N ALA A 48 22.72 -24.98 14.84
CA ALA A 48 24.14 -24.64 14.80
C ALA A 48 24.39 -23.25 15.41
N TYR A 49 23.67 -22.23 14.96
CA TYR A 49 23.75 -20.89 15.52
C TYR A 49 23.37 -20.84 16.99
N THR A 50 22.36 -21.60 17.45
CA THR A 50 22.03 -21.66 18.88
C THR A 50 23.21 -22.15 19.71
N THR A 51 23.92 -23.18 19.24
CA THR A 51 25.10 -23.72 19.92
C THR A 51 26.21 -22.67 20.04
N LEU A 52 26.57 -22.05 18.92
CA LEU A 52 27.61 -21.02 18.84
C LEU A 52 27.23 -19.75 19.60
N ALA A 53 25.97 -19.32 19.52
CA ALA A 53 25.46 -18.13 20.20
C ALA A 53 25.50 -18.28 21.71
N ASN A 54 25.18 -19.49 22.21
CA ASN A 54 25.28 -19.83 23.63
C ASN A 54 26.74 -19.89 24.11
N ALA A 55 27.68 -20.23 23.22
CA ALA A 55 29.12 -20.14 23.49
C ALA A 55 29.68 -18.70 23.46
N GLY A 56 28.84 -17.70 23.19
CA GLY A 56 29.21 -16.28 23.20
C GLY A 56 29.65 -15.73 21.84
N ASN A 57 29.58 -16.52 20.75
CA ASN A 57 29.93 -16.04 19.43
C ASN A 57 28.96 -14.92 18.98
N ALA A 58 29.46 -13.70 18.83
CA ALA A 58 28.66 -12.52 18.54
C ALA A 58 28.02 -12.55 17.15
N GLU A 59 28.66 -13.19 16.17
CA GLU A 59 28.13 -13.35 14.80
C GLU A 59 27.01 -14.39 14.76
N ALA A 60 27.16 -15.51 15.47
CA ALA A 60 26.09 -16.48 15.63
C ALA A 60 24.88 -15.91 16.40
N GLN A 61 25.11 -15.09 17.43
CA GLN A 61 24.03 -14.38 18.12
C GLN A 61 23.28 -13.43 17.17
N TRP A 62 24.01 -12.72 16.31
CA TRP A 62 23.40 -11.84 15.31
C TRP A 62 22.55 -12.64 14.31
N HIS A 63 23.09 -13.69 13.69
CA HIS A 63 22.34 -14.54 12.77
C HIS A 63 21.12 -15.20 13.42
N LEU A 64 21.24 -15.64 14.68
CA LEU A 64 20.10 -16.19 15.41
C LEU A 64 19.00 -15.14 15.62
N GLY A 65 19.37 -13.87 15.84
CA GLY A 65 18.44 -12.75 15.86
C GLY A 65 17.75 -12.53 14.52
N GLU A 66 18.49 -12.58 13.40
CA GLU A 66 17.92 -12.46 12.05
C GLU A 66 16.93 -13.58 11.73
N MET A 67 17.26 -14.82 12.10
CA MET A 67 16.37 -15.95 11.86
C MET A 67 15.02 -15.81 12.57
N TYR A 68 15.00 -15.24 13.78
CA TYR A 68 13.77 -14.90 14.49
C TYR A 68 13.04 -13.69 13.88
N TRP A 69 13.80 -12.69 13.43
CA TRP A 69 13.27 -11.46 12.84
C TRP A 69 12.56 -11.73 11.50
N TYR A 70 13.15 -12.57 10.65
CA TYR A 70 12.60 -12.92 9.34
C TYR A 70 11.70 -14.17 9.36
N GLY A 71 11.63 -14.89 10.49
CA GLY A 71 10.84 -16.11 10.60
C GLY A 71 11.41 -17.28 9.78
N GLU A 72 12.72 -17.33 9.58
CA GLU A 72 13.35 -18.33 8.71
C GLU A 72 13.27 -19.76 9.29
N ALA A 73 13.18 -19.89 10.62
CA ALA A 73 13.02 -21.18 11.30
C ALA A 73 11.64 -21.35 11.98
N GLY A 74 10.63 -20.59 11.58
CA GLY A 74 9.29 -20.68 12.17
C GLY A 74 8.47 -19.40 12.00
N ALA A 75 7.73 -19.01 13.03
CA ALA A 75 7.04 -17.71 13.05
C ALA A 75 8.03 -16.58 13.41
N ILE A 76 7.77 -15.37 12.90
CA ILE A 76 8.46 -14.15 13.32
C ILE A 76 8.32 -13.99 14.85
N ASP A 77 9.43 -13.71 15.52
CA ASP A 77 9.47 -13.47 16.97
C ASP A 77 10.39 -12.28 17.28
N ASP A 78 9.80 -11.08 17.20
CA ASP A 78 10.51 -9.81 17.43
C ASP A 78 11.17 -9.78 18.83
N VAL A 79 10.54 -10.39 19.84
CA VAL A 79 11.06 -10.38 21.22
C VAL A 79 12.34 -11.20 21.32
N ARG A 80 12.37 -12.39 20.71
CA ARG A 80 13.60 -13.20 20.66
C ARG A 80 14.66 -12.56 19.77
N ALA A 81 14.27 -11.94 18.65
CA ALA A 81 15.19 -11.21 17.79
C ALA A 81 15.91 -10.07 18.55
N ASP A 82 15.15 -9.21 19.24
CA ASP A 82 15.72 -8.12 20.08
C ASP A 82 16.69 -8.66 21.12
N ALA A 83 16.31 -9.71 21.85
CA ALA A 83 17.14 -10.30 22.89
C ALA A 83 18.50 -10.79 22.33
N TRP A 84 18.49 -11.45 21.16
CA TRP A 84 19.72 -11.93 20.53
C TRP A 84 20.55 -10.81 19.92
N PHE A 85 19.92 -9.82 19.28
CA PHE A 85 20.64 -8.66 18.77
C PHE A 85 21.28 -7.84 19.90
N ARG A 86 20.60 -7.65 21.05
CA ARG A 86 21.21 -6.98 22.22
C ARG A 86 22.43 -7.72 22.76
N LYS A 87 22.38 -9.06 22.83
CA LYS A 87 23.54 -9.88 23.21
C LYS A 87 24.69 -9.74 22.21
N ALA A 88 24.40 -9.85 20.92
CA ALA A 88 25.40 -9.71 19.86
C ALA A 88 26.06 -8.32 19.87
N ALA A 89 25.26 -7.26 20.01
CA ALA A 89 25.74 -5.88 20.10
C ALA A 89 26.59 -5.65 21.35
N ALA A 90 26.18 -6.19 22.51
CA ALA A 90 26.98 -6.14 23.74
C ALA A 90 28.32 -6.86 23.61
N ASN A 91 28.38 -7.91 22.78
CA ASN A 91 29.60 -8.64 22.43
C ASN A 91 30.36 -8.02 21.24
N GLY A 92 30.01 -6.80 20.82
CA GLY A 92 30.76 -6.03 19.83
C GLY A 92 30.38 -6.29 18.38
N ASN A 93 29.25 -6.97 18.09
CA ASN A 93 28.78 -7.15 16.71
C ASN A 93 28.13 -5.85 16.18
N PRO A 94 28.72 -5.19 15.16
CA PRO A 94 28.20 -3.94 14.63
C PRO A 94 26.92 -4.12 13.82
N SER A 95 26.74 -5.26 13.15
CA SER A 95 25.53 -5.58 12.38
C SER A 95 24.32 -5.69 13.29
N ALA A 96 24.47 -6.32 14.46
CA ALA A 96 23.42 -6.40 15.47
C ALA A 96 23.06 -5.02 16.06
N ALA A 97 24.06 -4.17 16.30
CA ALA A 97 23.80 -2.79 16.75
C ALA A 97 23.04 -1.97 15.69
N ALA A 98 23.32 -2.18 14.39
CA ALA A 98 22.56 -1.57 13.31
C ALA A 98 21.14 -2.15 13.22
N ALA A 99 20.98 -3.48 13.34
CA ALA A 99 19.70 -4.17 13.31
C ALA A 99 18.76 -3.69 14.43
N LEU A 100 19.28 -3.47 15.65
CA LEU A 100 18.49 -2.90 16.76
C LEU A 100 17.91 -1.53 16.43
N LYS A 101 18.69 -0.65 15.78
CA LYS A 101 18.20 0.67 15.37
C LYS A 101 17.07 0.56 14.35
N VAL A 102 17.21 -0.32 13.36
CA VAL A 102 16.16 -0.58 12.36
C VAL A 102 14.92 -1.16 13.03
N MET A 103 15.11 -2.09 13.97
CA MET A 103 14.02 -2.68 14.73
C MET A 103 13.26 -1.63 15.55
N GLU A 104 13.96 -0.76 16.27
CA GLU A 104 13.36 0.33 17.04
C GLU A 104 12.58 1.29 16.15
N GLN A 105 13.13 1.67 14.98
CA GLN A 105 12.44 2.49 13.99
C GLN A 105 11.16 1.84 13.48
N ARG A 106 11.23 0.55 13.12
CA ARG A 106 10.10 -0.22 12.62
C ARG A 106 9.01 -0.39 13.67
N LEU A 107 9.38 -0.63 14.93
CA LEU A 107 8.43 -0.68 16.05
C LEU A 107 7.72 0.67 16.25
N ALA A 108 8.47 1.77 16.22
CA ALA A 108 7.91 3.12 16.34
C ALA A 108 6.92 3.44 15.21
N ARG A 109 7.14 2.89 14.02
CA ARG A 109 6.32 3.15 12.82
C ARG A 109 5.39 2.01 12.44
N ARG A 110 5.20 1.02 13.31
CA ARG A 110 4.38 -0.17 13.02
C ARG A 110 2.96 0.20 12.58
N ALA A 111 2.37 1.23 13.20
CA ALA A 111 1.04 1.71 12.84
C ALA A 111 0.98 2.29 11.43
N GLU A 112 2.03 2.99 10.98
CA GLU A 112 2.13 3.51 9.61
C GLU A 112 2.27 2.36 8.60
N ILE A 113 3.07 1.34 8.91
CA ILE A 113 3.17 0.14 8.08
C ILE A 113 1.79 -0.53 7.96
N THR A 114 1.11 -0.75 9.10
CA THR A 114 -0.26 -1.31 9.13
C THR A 114 -1.22 -0.49 8.27
N TYR A 115 -1.11 0.83 8.32
CA TYR A 115 -1.95 1.70 7.52
C TYR A 115 -1.85 1.38 6.02
N TRP A 116 -0.64 1.26 5.47
CA TRP A 116 -0.44 1.01 4.04
C TRP A 116 -0.75 -0.42 3.60
N ILE A 117 -0.66 -1.41 4.47
CA ILE A 117 -0.92 -2.82 4.13
C ILE A 117 -2.40 -3.22 4.30
N SER A 118 -3.21 -2.45 5.04
CA SER A 118 -4.60 -2.86 5.32
C SER A 118 -5.62 -1.77 5.70
N LEU A 119 -5.24 -0.51 5.93
CA LEU A 119 -6.19 0.53 6.40
C LEU A 119 -6.35 1.73 5.46
N TYR A 120 -5.45 1.92 4.49
CA TYR A 120 -5.54 3.01 3.51
C TYR A 120 -6.84 2.86 2.69
N ASP A 121 -7.71 3.87 2.76
CA ASP A 121 -9.04 3.87 2.11
C ASP A 121 -9.11 4.70 0.82
N GLY A 122 -8.12 5.58 0.60
CA GLY A 122 -8.06 6.49 -0.54
C GLY A 122 -9.11 7.60 -0.51
N ALA A 123 -9.62 8.00 0.65
CA ALA A 123 -10.65 9.03 0.79
C ALA A 123 -10.26 10.36 0.14
N GLU A 124 -8.98 10.72 0.10
CA GLU A 124 -8.47 11.92 -0.56
C GLU A 124 -8.60 11.86 -2.10
N LEU A 125 -8.75 10.67 -2.68
CA LEU A 125 -8.97 10.48 -4.11
C LEU A 125 -10.43 10.68 -4.53
N THR A 126 -11.36 10.71 -3.57
CA THR A 126 -12.82 10.75 -3.80
C THR A 126 -13.52 11.92 -3.10
N SER A 127 -12.79 12.71 -2.30
CA SER A 127 -13.36 13.80 -1.49
C SER A 127 -13.06 15.20 -2.04
N GLY A 128 -13.61 16.22 -1.37
CA GLY A 128 -13.37 17.62 -1.71
C GLY A 128 -13.81 17.97 -3.14
N PRO A 129 -12.98 18.65 -3.96
CA PRO A 129 -13.30 19.00 -5.34
C PRO A 129 -13.56 17.80 -6.28
N LEU A 130 -13.13 16.60 -5.88
CA LEU A 130 -13.31 15.37 -6.66
C LEU A 130 -14.63 14.66 -6.33
N ARG A 131 -15.36 15.14 -5.34
CA ARG A 131 -16.73 14.71 -5.09
C ARG A 131 -17.61 15.30 -6.18
N CYS A 132 -17.89 14.52 -7.23
CA CYS A 132 -18.73 14.95 -8.35
C CYS A 132 -20.20 14.65 -8.08
N PRO A 133 -21.00 15.61 -7.57
CA PRO A 133 -22.40 15.36 -7.28
C PRO A 133 -23.16 15.08 -8.58
N ALA A 134 -24.02 14.06 -8.56
CA ALA A 134 -24.89 13.77 -9.70
C ALA A 134 -25.74 15.02 -10.03
N PRO A 135 -25.76 15.46 -11.30
CA PRO A 135 -26.54 16.61 -11.71
C PRO A 135 -28.03 16.28 -11.56
N ARG A 136 -28.84 17.28 -11.20
CA ARG A 136 -30.29 17.13 -11.21
C ARG A 136 -30.79 17.08 -12.65
N ILE A 137 -31.34 15.95 -13.08
CA ILE A 137 -31.90 15.75 -14.42
C ILE A 137 -33.42 15.52 -14.27
N PRO A 138 -34.30 16.34 -14.86
CA PRO A 138 -35.74 16.10 -14.84
C PRO A 138 -36.09 14.90 -15.74
N ALA A 139 -37.29 14.34 -15.62
CA ALA A 139 -37.72 13.23 -16.49
C ALA A 139 -37.89 13.68 -17.97
N VAL A 140 -38.30 14.94 -18.18
CA VAL A 140 -38.49 15.55 -19.48
C VAL A 140 -38.34 17.06 -19.34
N SER A 141 -37.66 17.72 -20.27
CA SER A 141 -37.65 19.18 -20.34
C SER A 141 -38.71 19.68 -21.31
N LYS A 142 -39.43 20.73 -20.91
CA LYS A 142 -40.53 21.29 -21.74
C LYS A 142 -40.22 22.66 -22.35
N SER A 143 -39.08 23.24 -22.00
CA SER A 143 -38.61 24.56 -22.45
C SER A 143 -37.15 24.50 -22.90
N ASN A 144 -36.76 25.42 -23.77
CA ASN A 144 -35.35 25.55 -24.19
C ASN A 144 -34.44 25.93 -23.01
N ASP A 145 -34.87 26.84 -22.14
CA ASP A 145 -34.12 27.23 -20.94
C ASP A 145 -33.80 26.02 -20.05
N GLU A 146 -34.75 25.12 -19.86
CA GLU A 146 -34.55 23.91 -19.06
C GLU A 146 -33.63 22.92 -19.78
N ILE A 147 -33.70 22.82 -21.11
CA ILE A 147 -32.77 22.02 -21.93
C ILE A 147 -31.34 22.52 -21.76
N ASP A 148 -31.13 23.83 -21.93
CA ASP A 148 -29.83 24.48 -21.79
C ASP A 148 -29.31 24.34 -20.35
N ALA A 149 -30.17 24.48 -19.34
CA ALA A 149 -29.81 24.30 -17.94
C ALA A 149 -29.43 22.85 -17.59
N VAL A 150 -30.10 21.84 -18.17
CA VAL A 150 -29.68 20.44 -18.02
C VAL A 150 -28.33 20.22 -18.71
N ALA A 151 -28.14 20.71 -19.93
CA ALA A 151 -26.89 20.59 -20.66
C ALA A 151 -25.70 21.22 -19.90
N ALA A 152 -25.88 22.42 -19.34
CA ALA A 152 -24.86 23.09 -18.54
C ALA A 152 -24.49 22.29 -17.28
N ARG A 153 -25.48 21.73 -16.56
CA ARG A 153 -25.22 20.87 -15.38
C ARG A 153 -24.48 19.60 -15.74
N MET A 154 -24.81 18.99 -16.88
CA MET A 154 -24.11 17.82 -17.39
C MET A 154 -22.66 18.12 -17.77
N GLN A 155 -22.40 19.28 -18.39
CA GLN A 155 -21.04 19.70 -18.71
C GLN A 155 -20.20 19.88 -17.44
N LEU A 156 -20.73 20.58 -16.43
CA LEU A 156 -20.06 20.75 -15.14
C LEU A 156 -19.74 19.42 -14.46
N TRP A 157 -20.69 18.48 -14.48
CA TRP A 157 -20.48 17.15 -13.94
C TRP A 157 -19.41 16.37 -14.71
N GLN A 158 -19.44 16.43 -16.05
CA GLN A 158 -18.47 15.74 -16.90
C GLN A 158 -17.05 16.28 -16.69
N ASP A 159 -16.90 17.59 -16.55
CA ASP A 159 -15.61 18.22 -16.26
C ASP A 159 -15.06 17.77 -14.90
N CYS A 160 -15.93 17.69 -13.88
CA CYS A 160 -15.57 17.12 -12.58
C CYS A 160 -15.15 15.65 -12.70
N TYR A 161 -15.94 14.81 -13.35
CA TYR A 161 -15.66 13.38 -13.50
C TYR A 161 -14.33 13.15 -14.24
N ASN A 162 -14.07 13.93 -15.30
CA ASN A 162 -12.80 13.90 -16.01
C ASN A 162 -11.62 14.33 -15.12
N ALA A 163 -11.82 15.29 -14.21
CA ALA A 163 -10.81 15.67 -13.23
C ALA A 163 -10.54 14.54 -12.22
N PHE A 164 -11.60 13.87 -11.73
CA PHE A 164 -11.49 12.67 -10.91
C PHE A 164 -10.68 11.57 -11.61
N VAL A 165 -11.00 11.24 -12.86
CA VAL A 165 -10.28 10.21 -13.64
C VAL A 165 -8.80 10.57 -13.81
N ARG A 166 -8.48 11.84 -14.11
CA ARG A 166 -7.08 12.30 -14.21
C ARG A 166 -6.35 12.17 -12.87
N ASN A 167 -6.99 12.57 -11.77
CA ASN A 167 -6.41 12.45 -10.44
C ASN A 167 -6.12 10.98 -10.09
N LEU A 168 -7.11 10.11 -10.31
CA LEU A 168 -6.99 8.68 -10.07
C LEU A 168 -5.84 8.06 -10.89
N ASN A 169 -5.77 8.36 -12.18
CA ASN A 169 -4.69 7.90 -13.05
C ASN A 169 -3.31 8.41 -12.60
N SER A 170 -3.22 9.64 -12.12
CA SER A 170 -1.96 10.21 -11.62
C SER A 170 -1.48 9.57 -10.31
N ALA A 171 -2.41 9.08 -9.49
CA ALA A 171 -2.10 8.39 -8.23
C ALA A 171 -1.66 6.92 -8.44
N ASN A 172 -1.85 6.37 -9.64
CA ASN A 172 -1.56 4.97 -9.96
C ASN A 172 -0.07 4.75 -10.32
N PRO A 173 0.63 3.74 -9.76
CA PRO A 173 0.20 2.83 -8.70
C PRO A 173 0.33 3.44 -7.31
N LEU A 174 -0.67 3.17 -6.46
CA LEU A 174 -0.76 3.70 -5.11
C LEU A 174 0.42 3.29 -4.21
N VAL A 175 1.12 2.19 -4.53
CA VAL A 175 2.34 1.79 -3.82
C VAL A 175 3.43 2.87 -3.85
N LYS A 176 3.47 3.74 -4.88
CA LYS A 176 4.41 4.87 -4.96
C LYS A 176 4.13 5.99 -3.94
N ARG A 177 2.97 5.94 -3.28
CA ARG A 177 2.57 6.93 -2.27
C ARG A 177 3.02 6.55 -0.87
N ILE A 178 3.50 5.32 -0.66
CA ILE A 178 4.16 4.92 0.59
C ILE A 178 5.41 5.79 0.76
N PRO A 179 5.59 6.47 1.92
CA PRO A 179 6.80 7.26 2.17
C PRO A 179 8.07 6.42 2.02
N ALA A 180 9.09 6.94 1.34
CA ALA A 180 10.28 6.16 0.99
C ALA A 180 11.05 5.65 2.21
N ASP A 181 11.08 6.46 3.28
CA ASP A 181 11.67 6.12 4.57
C ASP A 181 10.85 5.05 5.32
N LEU A 182 9.53 4.97 5.09
CA LEU A 182 8.70 3.90 5.61
C LEU A 182 8.89 2.61 4.80
N ALA A 183 8.91 2.72 3.47
CA ALA A 183 9.13 1.58 2.58
C ALA A 183 10.49 0.92 2.84
N ALA A 184 11.52 1.68 3.20
CA ALA A 184 12.82 1.15 3.62
C ALA A 184 12.78 0.31 4.91
N LEU A 185 11.73 0.46 5.73
CA LEU A 185 11.52 -0.32 6.95
C LEU A 185 10.64 -1.55 6.74
N MET A 186 9.96 -1.67 5.58
CA MET A 186 9.04 -2.77 5.26
C MET A 186 9.79 -3.97 4.69
N ASN A 187 9.38 -5.17 5.07
CA ASN A 187 9.92 -6.39 4.47
C ASN A 187 9.22 -6.73 3.14
N GLN A 188 9.76 -7.68 2.37
CA GLN A 188 9.20 -8.03 1.06
C GLN A 188 7.74 -8.51 1.15
N PRO A 189 7.36 -9.44 2.05
CA PRO A 189 5.96 -9.83 2.21
C PRO A 189 5.00 -8.67 2.48
N GLU A 190 5.41 -7.69 3.28
CA GLU A 190 4.59 -6.49 3.56
C GLU A 190 4.48 -5.57 2.35
N MET A 191 5.56 -5.40 1.59
CA MET A 191 5.52 -4.62 0.35
C MET A 191 4.63 -5.30 -0.70
N ASP A 192 4.67 -6.63 -0.79
CA ASP A 192 3.79 -7.41 -1.67
C ASP A 192 2.32 -7.29 -1.22
N GLN A 193 2.07 -7.39 0.09
CA GLN A 193 0.75 -7.19 0.67
C GLN A 193 0.22 -5.78 0.42
N ALA A 194 1.04 -4.74 0.63
CA ALA A 194 0.69 -3.36 0.33
C ALA A 194 0.35 -3.20 -1.16
N GLY A 195 1.17 -3.74 -2.05
CA GLY A 195 0.92 -3.68 -3.49
C GLY A 195 -0.43 -4.29 -3.87
N LYS A 196 -0.76 -5.46 -3.32
CA LYS A 196 -2.05 -6.12 -3.53
C LYS A 196 -3.21 -5.29 -2.96
N TYR A 197 -3.13 -4.94 -1.68
CA TYR A 197 -4.19 -4.21 -0.97
C TYR A 197 -4.48 -2.86 -1.63
N LEU A 198 -3.44 -2.08 -1.92
CA LEU A 198 -3.58 -0.80 -2.58
C LEU A 198 -4.09 -0.94 -4.02
N GLY A 199 -3.72 -2.02 -4.72
CA GLY A 199 -4.34 -2.38 -5.99
C GLY A 199 -5.85 -2.61 -5.89
N GLU A 200 -6.30 -3.34 -4.87
CA GLU A 200 -7.73 -3.57 -4.60
C GLU A 200 -8.47 -2.26 -4.25
N VAL A 201 -7.85 -1.39 -3.45
CA VAL A 201 -8.40 -0.05 -3.13
C VAL A 201 -8.56 0.78 -4.40
N MET A 202 -7.55 0.78 -5.27
CA MET A 202 -7.57 1.50 -6.54
C MET A 202 -8.70 0.99 -7.45
N THR A 203 -8.84 -0.33 -7.57
CA THR A 203 -9.91 -0.97 -8.34
C THR A 203 -11.28 -0.57 -7.81
N ARG A 204 -11.51 -0.65 -6.49
CA ARG A 204 -12.79 -0.26 -5.87
C ARG A 204 -13.15 1.19 -6.18
N ILE A 205 -12.20 2.13 -6.02
CA ILE A 205 -12.44 3.55 -6.33
C ILE A 205 -12.77 3.76 -7.80
N ALA A 206 -12.07 3.06 -8.70
CA ALA A 206 -12.33 3.13 -10.14
C ALA A 206 -13.71 2.57 -10.50
N GLU A 207 -14.09 1.42 -9.93
CA GLU A 207 -15.38 0.77 -10.13
C GLU A 207 -16.54 1.65 -9.61
N ASP A 208 -16.41 2.19 -8.40
CA ASP A 208 -17.40 3.12 -7.83
C ASP A 208 -17.61 4.35 -8.73
N GLY A 209 -16.52 4.92 -9.24
CA GLY A 209 -16.56 6.02 -10.20
C GLY A 209 -17.22 5.63 -11.52
N GLN A 210 -16.89 4.47 -12.07
CA GLN A 210 -17.48 3.95 -13.31
C GLN A 210 -18.98 3.70 -13.16
N VAL A 211 -19.42 3.01 -12.10
CA VAL A 211 -20.83 2.74 -11.82
C VAL A 211 -21.59 4.05 -11.62
N GLY A 212 -21.06 4.98 -10.82
CA GLY A 212 -21.66 6.29 -10.63
C GLY A 212 -21.82 7.07 -11.94
N SER A 213 -20.81 7.02 -12.81
CA SER A 213 -20.88 7.67 -14.13
C SER A 213 -21.90 7.02 -15.06
N ALA A 214 -21.99 5.69 -15.06
CA ALA A 214 -22.93 4.95 -15.89
C ALA A 214 -24.38 5.30 -15.53
N LEU A 215 -24.69 5.46 -14.24
CA LEU A 215 -26.01 5.88 -13.76
C LEU A 215 -26.37 7.28 -14.25
N VAL A 216 -25.47 8.26 -14.10
CA VAL A 216 -25.71 9.63 -14.56
C VAL A 216 -25.92 9.69 -16.08
N LEU A 217 -25.12 8.94 -16.84
CA LEU A 217 -25.25 8.88 -18.31
C LEU A 217 -26.54 8.18 -18.75
N ALA A 218 -27.00 7.17 -18.01
CA ALA A 218 -28.27 6.52 -18.26
C ALA A 218 -29.46 7.47 -18.02
N ASP A 219 -29.46 8.19 -16.90
CA ASP A 219 -30.48 9.20 -16.58
C ASP A 219 -30.52 10.31 -17.63
N PHE A 220 -29.33 10.77 -18.06
CA PHE A 220 -29.22 11.77 -19.12
C PHE A 220 -29.74 11.26 -20.47
N GLY A 221 -29.42 10.01 -20.82
CA GLY A 221 -29.94 9.37 -22.04
C GLY A 221 -31.46 9.23 -22.04
N ALA A 222 -32.03 8.84 -20.91
CA ALA A 222 -33.48 8.74 -20.71
C ALA A 222 -34.16 10.11 -20.85
N TRP A 223 -33.63 11.13 -20.17
CA TRP A 223 -34.10 12.51 -20.29
C TRP A 223 -34.04 13.03 -21.72
N ARG A 224 -32.94 12.79 -22.44
CA ARG A 224 -32.77 13.23 -23.83
C ARG A 224 -33.83 12.60 -24.73
N SER A 225 -34.03 11.30 -24.59
CA SER A 225 -35.01 10.55 -25.38
C SER A 225 -36.45 11.04 -25.13
N ALA A 226 -36.80 11.28 -23.86
CA ALA A 226 -38.11 11.80 -23.48
C ALA A 226 -38.33 13.26 -23.95
N THR A 227 -37.30 14.09 -23.85
CA THR A 227 -37.32 15.50 -24.27
C THR A 227 -37.43 15.62 -25.78
N ASP A 228 -36.65 14.84 -26.54
CA ASP A 228 -36.73 14.82 -28.00
C ASP A 228 -38.12 14.37 -28.47
N ALA A 229 -38.69 13.33 -27.85
CA ALA A 229 -40.05 12.89 -28.14
C ALA A 229 -41.10 13.98 -27.85
N TYR A 230 -40.97 14.68 -26.71
CA TYR A 230 -41.85 15.80 -26.36
C TYR A 230 -41.73 16.94 -27.39
N VAL A 231 -40.51 17.36 -27.75
CA VAL A 231 -40.26 18.42 -28.72
C VAL A 231 -40.87 18.08 -30.08
N LEU A 232 -40.65 16.84 -30.55
CA LEU A 232 -41.20 16.36 -31.83
C LEU A 232 -42.73 16.39 -31.83
N GLU A 233 -43.37 15.84 -30.81
CA GLU A 233 -44.83 15.82 -30.69
C GLU A 233 -45.40 17.23 -30.56
N HIS A 234 -44.76 18.08 -29.77
CA HIS A 234 -45.17 19.47 -29.59
C HIS A 234 -45.10 20.26 -30.91
N ASN A 235 -44.00 20.13 -31.66
CA ASN A 235 -43.83 20.75 -32.97
C ASN A 235 -44.85 20.21 -34.00
N ARG A 236 -45.17 18.91 -33.95
CA ARG A 236 -46.22 18.31 -34.78
C ARG A 236 -47.58 18.93 -34.50
N ILE A 237 -47.93 19.11 -33.22
CA ILE A 237 -49.21 19.73 -32.82
C ILE A 237 -49.27 21.18 -33.32
N LEU A 238 -48.19 21.96 -33.10
CA LEU A 238 -48.09 23.35 -33.58
C LEU A 238 -48.28 23.48 -35.10
N LYS A 239 -47.67 22.57 -35.87
CA LYS A 239 -47.77 22.55 -37.34
C LYS A 239 -49.20 22.28 -37.82
N ASN A 240 -49.94 21.45 -37.09
CA ASN A 240 -51.28 20.98 -37.47
C ASN A 240 -52.43 21.81 -36.87
N ALA A 241 -52.14 22.87 -36.10
CA ALA A 241 -53.16 23.69 -35.44
C ALA A 241 -54.03 24.49 -36.47
N PRO A 242 -55.37 24.56 -36.28
CA PRO A 242 -56.28 25.39 -37.08
C PRO A 242 -55.84 26.86 -37.14
N SER A 243 -56.23 27.61 -38.17
CA SER A 243 -55.80 29.01 -38.36
C SER A 243 -56.40 29.99 -37.35
N GLU A 244 -57.60 29.71 -36.84
CA GLU A 244 -58.22 30.50 -35.77
C GLU A 244 -57.53 30.22 -34.44
N GLY A 245 -57.06 31.27 -33.76
CA GLY A 245 -56.34 31.13 -32.48
C GLY A 245 -54.91 30.58 -32.61
N ARG A 246 -54.44 30.23 -33.83
CA ARG A 246 -53.11 29.65 -34.08
C ARG A 246 -51.98 30.45 -33.44
N GLN A 247 -52.00 31.77 -33.59
CA GLN A 247 -50.95 32.63 -33.07
C GLN A 247 -50.96 32.67 -31.53
N GLN A 248 -52.14 32.67 -30.90
CA GLN A 248 -52.25 32.60 -29.44
C GLN A 248 -51.82 31.24 -28.88
N ASP A 249 -52.14 30.13 -29.56
CA ASP A 249 -51.69 28.79 -29.17
C ASP A 249 -50.18 28.63 -29.40
N ILE A 250 -49.66 29.12 -30.54
CA ILE A 250 -48.23 29.24 -30.80
C ILE A 250 -47.56 30.10 -29.73
N ASP A 251 -48.11 31.25 -29.35
CA ASP A 251 -47.51 32.15 -28.36
C ASP A 251 -47.62 31.59 -26.93
N ALA A 252 -48.70 30.87 -26.59
CA ALA A 252 -48.83 30.17 -25.30
C ALA A 252 -47.85 29.00 -25.19
N ARG A 253 -47.66 28.25 -26.27
CA ARG A 253 -46.71 27.14 -26.37
C ARG A 253 -45.27 27.61 -26.48
N LYS A 254 -45.03 28.71 -27.21
CA LYS A 254 -43.78 29.46 -27.19
C LYS A 254 -43.50 30.04 -25.83
N ARG A 255 -44.47 30.43 -24.98
CA ARG A 255 -44.15 30.83 -23.59
C ARG A 255 -43.64 29.68 -22.72
N ASN A 256 -43.98 28.43 -23.06
CA ASN A 256 -43.34 27.24 -22.51
C ASN A 256 -42.01 26.90 -23.22
N TYR A 257 -41.66 27.59 -24.31
CA TYR A 257 -40.48 27.39 -25.18
C TYR A 257 -39.66 28.67 -25.41
N ALA A 258 -39.96 29.74 -24.67
CA ALA A 258 -39.43 31.06 -24.95
C ALA A 258 -38.09 31.07 -24.23
N PRO A 259 -36.98 31.32 -24.93
CA PRO A 259 -35.74 31.58 -24.23
C PRO A 259 -36.00 32.74 -23.28
N GLY A 260 -35.80 32.51 -21.99
CA GLY A 260 -35.77 33.54 -20.99
C GLY A 260 -34.80 34.58 -21.50
N ASN A 261 -35.28 35.81 -21.71
CA ASN A 261 -34.40 36.93 -22.01
C ASN A 261 -33.29 36.95 -20.96
N ALA A 262 -32.08 36.59 -21.37
CA ALA A 262 -30.89 36.92 -20.61
C ALA A 262 -30.92 38.45 -20.41
N PRO A 263 -30.82 38.96 -19.16
CA PRO A 263 -30.67 40.39 -18.96
C PRO A 263 -29.36 40.80 -19.65
N GLY A 264 -29.48 41.72 -20.60
CA GLY A 264 -28.38 42.13 -21.44
C GLY A 264 -27.25 42.80 -20.67
N LYS A 265 -26.04 42.54 -21.17
CA LYS A 265 -24.77 43.29 -21.01
C LYS A 265 -24.25 43.52 -19.59
#